data_AF-A0A257WDF8-F1
#
_entry.id   AF-A0A257WDF8-F1
#
_cell.length_a   1.000
_cell.length_b   1.000
_cell.length_c   1.000
_cell.angle_alpha   90.00
_cell.angle_beta   90.00
_cell.angle_gamma   90.00
#
_symmetry.space_group_name_H-M   'P 1'
#
loop_
_entity.id
_entity.type
_entity.pdbx_description
1 polymer ?
#
loop_
_entity_poly.entity_id
_entity_poly.type
_entity_poly.pdbx_seq_one_letter_code
_entity_poly.pdbx_strand_id
1 'polypeptide(L)'
;MLLGHSSGQASGCDNVWATATGSVNGTGLPINFNIKASQQQGSFYCPNSEGCTDNICSRPWRGRGFQSHHVGGSIFTFADGSVRFLSHNIDQRTYNALGSREGAEVVSID
;
A
#
# COMPACT_ATOMS: atom_id res chain seq x y z
N MET A 1 -11.35 -9.68 -2.04
CA MET A 1 -10.78 -8.62 -2.91
C MET A 1 -11.04 -7.27 -2.27
N LEU A 2 -9.99 -6.45 -2.17
CA LEU A 2 -9.98 -5.13 -1.54
C LEU A 2 -9.63 -4.05 -2.56
N LEU A 3 -10.30 -2.90 -2.46
CA LEU A 3 -9.96 -1.66 -3.13
C LEU A 3 -9.68 -0.61 -2.06
N GLY A 4 -8.63 0.18 -2.23
CA GLY A 4 -8.22 1.16 -1.23
C GLY A 4 -7.41 2.28 -1.86
N HIS A 5 -7.26 3.37 -1.11
CA HIS A 5 -6.44 4.50 -1.51
C HIS A 5 -4.95 4.14 -1.44
N SER A 6 -4.15 4.74 -2.32
CA SER A 6 -2.68 4.69 -2.27
C SER A 6 -2.13 6.09 -2.55
N SER A 7 -1.47 6.71 -1.56
CA SER A 7 -0.69 7.93 -1.76
C SER A 7 0.65 7.64 -2.44
N GLY A 8 1.17 8.60 -3.20
CA GLY A 8 2.41 8.45 -3.95
C GLY A 8 3.68 8.29 -3.09
N GLN A 9 3.60 8.45 -1.76
CA GLN A 9 4.77 8.44 -0.85
C GLN A 9 5.47 7.07 -0.75
N ALA A 10 4.83 5.98 -1.22
CA ALA A 10 5.50 4.69 -1.36
C ALA A 10 5.61 4.20 -2.81
N SER A 11 4.97 4.86 -3.78
CA SER A 11 4.84 4.37 -5.15
C SER A 11 6.01 4.75 -6.05
N GLY A 12 7.25 4.49 -5.62
CA GLY A 12 8.43 4.72 -6.46
C GLY A 12 8.42 6.05 -7.23
N CYS A 13 8.78 6.02 -8.52
CA CYS A 13 8.63 7.16 -9.43
C CYS A 13 7.33 7.18 -10.23
N ASP A 14 6.53 6.11 -10.15
CA ASP A 14 5.36 5.90 -11.01
C ASP A 14 4.18 5.30 -10.23
N ASN A 15 3.02 5.95 -10.35
CA ASN A 15 1.75 5.44 -9.83
C ASN A 15 1.05 4.58 -10.89
N VAL A 16 1.25 3.26 -10.79
CA VAL A 16 0.53 2.27 -11.61
C VAL A 16 -0.57 1.67 -10.75
N TRP A 17 -1.76 1.43 -11.32
CA TRP A 17 -2.90 0.84 -10.62
C TRP A 17 -3.12 -0.63 -11.00
N ALA A 18 -2.91 -0.94 -12.28
CA ALA A 18 -2.96 -2.31 -12.80
C ALA A 18 -2.01 -2.46 -14.00
N THR A 19 -1.56 -3.68 -14.22
CA THR A 19 -0.87 -4.13 -15.44
C THR A 19 -1.66 -5.29 -16.06
N ALA A 20 -1.19 -5.82 -17.19
CA ALA A 20 -1.77 -7.02 -17.81
C ALA A 20 -1.79 -8.25 -16.87
N THR A 21 -0.98 -8.25 -15.80
CA THR A 21 -0.91 -9.33 -14.81
C THR A 21 -1.77 -9.08 -13.56
N GLY A 22 -2.46 -7.95 -13.47
CA GLY A 22 -3.37 -7.64 -12.36
C GLY A 22 -3.05 -6.33 -11.64
N SER A 23 -3.70 -6.12 -10.49
CA SER A 23 -3.48 -4.96 -9.64
C SER A 23 -2.06 -4.97 -9.08
N VAL A 24 -1.40 -3.82 -9.11
CA VAL A 24 -0.01 -3.72 -8.63
C VAL A 24 0.09 -3.35 -7.16
N ASN A 25 -0.99 -2.81 -6.59
CA ASN A 25 -1.13 -2.53 -5.16
C ASN A 25 -1.79 -3.73 -4.47
N GLY A 26 -1.24 -4.11 -3.32
CA GLY A 26 -1.75 -5.22 -2.54
C GLY A 26 -1.54 -5.05 -1.04
N THR A 27 -1.91 -6.09 -0.30
CA THR A 27 -1.84 -6.12 1.17
C THR A 27 -0.47 -6.57 1.71
N GLY A 28 0.45 -7.01 0.83
CA GLY A 28 1.77 -7.53 1.24
C GLY A 28 2.70 -6.51 1.92
N LEU A 29 2.36 -5.23 1.92
CA LEU A 29 3.00 -4.19 2.71
C LEU A 29 2.01 -3.66 3.75
N PRO A 30 2.45 -3.30 4.96
CA PRO A 30 1.58 -2.66 5.94
C PRO A 30 0.88 -1.42 5.33
N ILE A 31 -0.35 -1.16 5.75
CA ILE A 31 -1.05 0.09 5.45
C ILE A 31 -0.10 1.24 5.81
N ASN A 32 -0.04 2.34 5.06
CA ASN A 32 0.82 3.48 5.42
C ASN A 32 2.35 3.20 5.47
N PHE A 33 2.81 2.07 4.91
CA PHE A 33 4.24 1.78 4.82
C PHE A 33 4.96 2.76 3.90
N ASN A 34 5.84 3.61 4.44
CA ASN A 34 6.68 4.52 3.66
C ASN A 34 8.11 3.98 3.55
N ILE A 35 8.66 4.10 2.35
CA ILE A 35 10.10 3.89 2.12
C ILE A 35 10.88 5.04 2.77
N LYS A 36 11.83 4.70 3.66
CA LYS A 36 12.60 5.69 4.45
C LYS A 36 13.22 6.79 3.60
N ALA A 37 13.72 6.44 2.42
CA ALA A 37 14.33 7.37 1.48
C ALA A 37 13.33 8.44 0.99
N SER A 38 12.10 8.07 0.64
CA SER A 38 11.05 9.05 0.26
C SER A 38 10.59 9.89 1.45
N GLN A 39 10.47 9.28 2.64
CA GLN A 39 10.07 10.00 3.85
C GLN A 39 11.11 11.06 4.27
N GLN A 40 12.41 10.76 4.15
CA GLN A 40 13.49 11.68 4.51
C GLN A 40 13.58 12.91 3.60
N GLN A 41 13.12 12.80 2.36
CA GLN A 41 13.15 13.88 1.39
C GLN A 41 11.84 14.67 1.30
N GLY A 42 10.76 14.19 1.92
CA GLY A 42 9.44 14.83 1.81
C GLY A 42 8.89 14.88 0.37
N SER A 43 9.44 14.06 -0.54
CA SER A 43 9.13 14.07 -1.96
C SER A 43 8.60 12.71 -2.42
N PHE A 44 7.60 12.73 -3.30
CA PHE A 44 7.01 11.55 -3.94
C PHE A 44 7.99 10.81 -4.86
N TYR A 45 9.14 11.41 -5.14
CA TYR A 45 10.18 10.89 -6.01
C TYR A 45 11.54 11.14 -5.37
N CYS A 46 12.35 10.08 -5.29
CA CYS A 46 13.77 10.13 -4.92
C CYS A 46 14.61 10.27 -6.20
N PRO A 47 15.06 11.46 -6.61
CA PRO A 47 16.11 11.57 -7.60
C PRO A 47 17.40 11.03 -6.98
N ASN A 48 18.13 10.25 -7.76
CA ASN A 48 19.43 9.67 -7.48
C ASN A 48 20.55 10.71 -7.17
N SER A 49 20.20 11.99 -7.04
CA SER A 49 21.06 13.12 -6.67
C SER A 49 20.97 13.56 -5.21
N GLU A 50 20.01 13.08 -4.41
CA GLU A 50 19.71 13.59 -3.05
C GLU A 50 19.90 12.54 -1.93
N GLY A 51 20.79 11.55 -2.11
CA GLY A 51 21.12 10.57 -1.07
C GLY A 51 20.24 9.32 -1.00
N CYS A 52 19.25 9.16 -1.89
CA CYS A 52 18.59 7.86 -2.09
C CYS A 52 19.52 6.94 -2.90
N THR A 53 20.43 6.23 -2.23
CA THR A 53 21.34 5.26 -2.86
C THR A 53 20.60 3.99 -3.31
N ASP A 54 19.39 3.76 -2.78
CA ASP A 54 18.48 2.77 -3.34
C ASP A 54 17.73 3.41 -4.50
N ASN A 55 18.13 3.02 -5.71
CA ASN A 55 17.46 3.26 -6.97
C ASN A 55 15.97 2.81 -6.95
N ILE A 56 15.12 3.51 -6.20
CA ILE A 56 13.70 3.22 -5.99
C ILE A 56 12.95 3.35 -7.31
N CYS A 57 13.37 4.30 -8.14
CA CYS A 57 12.88 4.50 -9.50
C CYS A 57 13.21 3.31 -10.42
N SER A 58 14.29 2.58 -10.12
CA SER A 58 14.67 1.36 -10.83
C SER A 58 14.08 0.09 -10.20
N ARG A 59 13.38 0.21 -9.07
CA ARG A 59 12.77 -0.91 -8.33
C ARG A 59 11.30 -0.58 -8.04
N PRO A 60 10.48 -0.36 -9.09
CA PRO A 60 9.14 0.22 -9.00
C PRO A 60 8.12 -0.62 -8.20
N TRP A 61 8.50 -1.84 -7.82
CA TRP A 61 7.66 -2.76 -7.06
C TRP A 61 7.81 -2.63 -5.53
N ARG A 62 8.77 -1.84 -5.02
CA ARG A 62 9.16 -1.84 -3.59
C ARG A 62 8.31 -0.99 -2.64
N GLY A 63 7.20 -0.42 -3.08
CA GLY A 63 6.30 0.31 -2.19
C GLY A 63 4.85 0.40 -2.69
N ARG A 64 4.42 -0.62 -3.43
CA ARG A 64 3.05 -0.71 -3.94
C ARG A 64 2.12 -1.34 -2.89
N GLY A 65 1.79 -0.54 -1.88
CA GLY A 65 0.84 -0.88 -0.83
C GLY A 65 -0.28 0.15 -0.74
N PHE A 66 -1.34 -0.18 -0.01
CA PHE A 66 -2.40 0.78 0.27
C PHE A 66 -1.95 1.78 1.33
N GLN A 67 -2.30 3.04 1.10
CA GLN A 67 -1.71 4.15 1.81
C GLN A 67 -2.62 5.38 1.83
N SER A 68 -2.59 6.13 2.92
CA SER A 68 -3.46 7.26 3.18
C SER A 68 -2.72 8.31 4.01
N HIS A 69 -2.99 9.59 3.72
CA HIS A 69 -2.52 10.70 4.55
C HIS A 69 -3.29 10.84 5.87
N HIS A 70 -4.36 10.06 6.05
CA HIS A 70 -5.14 10.07 7.28
C HIS A 70 -4.37 9.38 8.41
N VAL A 71 -4.42 9.98 9.59
CA VAL A 71 -3.81 9.41 10.79
C VAL A 71 -4.53 8.11 11.15
N GLY A 72 -3.75 7.08 11.49
CA GLY A 72 -4.27 5.85 12.08
C GLY A 72 -4.73 4.77 11.11
N GLY A 73 -4.88 5.02 9.79
CA GLY A 73 -5.30 3.98 8.86
C GLY A 73 -5.79 4.47 7.49
N SER A 74 -6.51 3.61 6.78
CA SER A 74 -7.07 3.90 5.45
C SER A 74 -8.46 3.29 5.28
N ILE A 75 -9.24 3.86 4.37
CA ILE A 75 -10.58 3.36 4.02
C ILE A 75 -10.45 2.38 2.86
N PHE A 76 -11.13 1.24 2.99
CA PHE A 76 -11.16 0.17 2.01
C PHE A 76 -12.59 -0.20 1.64
N THR A 77 -12.79 -0.51 0.37
CA THR A 77 -14.01 -1.09 -0.17
C THR A 77 -13.77 -2.57 -0.44
N PHE A 78 -14.68 -3.41 0.01
CA PHE A 78 -14.66 -4.85 -0.19
C PHE A 78 -15.46 -5.24 -1.44
N ALA A 79 -15.25 -6.46 -1.93
CA ALA A 79 -15.95 -6.99 -3.11
C ALA A 79 -17.49 -7.07 -2.95
N ASP A 80 -17.98 -7.09 -1.71
CA ASP A 80 -19.40 -7.05 -1.37
C ASP A 80 -19.98 -5.63 -1.35
N GLY A 81 -19.18 -4.61 -1.68
CA GLY A 81 -19.55 -3.21 -1.67
C GLY A 81 -19.51 -2.56 -0.29
N SER A 82 -19.18 -3.30 0.78
CA SER A 82 -19.01 -2.72 2.10
C SER A 82 -17.76 -1.85 2.16
N VAL A 83 -17.82 -0.75 2.91
CA VAL A 83 -16.71 0.18 3.11
C VAL A 83 -16.33 0.15 4.58
N ARG A 84 -15.05 -0.08 4.88
CA ARG A 84 -14.56 -0.10 6.26
C ARG A 84 -13.25 0.68 6.38
N PHE A 85 -13.06 1.27 7.54
CA PHE A 85 -11.76 1.80 7.94
C PHE A 85 -10.91 0.66 8.49
N LEU A 86 -9.67 0.51 8.01
CA LEU A 86 -8.69 -0.42 8.54
C LEU A 86 -7.57 0.36 9.21
N SER A 87 -7.28 0.01 10.46
CA SER A 87 -6.18 0.58 11.23
C SER A 87 -4.83 0.26 10.58
N HIS A 88 -3.90 1.22 10.62
CA HIS A 88 -2.49 0.98 10.28
C HIS A 88 -1.87 -0.12 11.16
N ASN A 89 -2.38 -0.30 12.38
CA ASN A 89 -1.89 -1.25 13.35
C ASN A 89 -2.59 -2.62 13.27
N ILE A 90 -3.37 -2.87 12.21
CA ILE A 90 -3.98 -4.17 11.94
C ILE A 90 -2.90 -5.27 11.88
N ASP A 91 -3.21 -6.46 12.40
CA ASP A 91 -2.31 -7.61 12.25
C ASP A 91 -2.06 -7.89 10.76
N GLN A 92 -0.79 -8.07 10.39
CA GLN A 92 -0.39 -8.20 8.99
C GLN A 92 -0.96 -9.47 8.36
N ARG A 93 -1.15 -10.55 9.13
CA ARG A 93 -1.74 -11.80 8.60
C ARG A 93 -3.22 -11.60 8.30
N THR A 94 -3.93 -10.98 9.23
CA THR A 94 -5.32 -10.54 9.08
C THR A 94 -5.48 -9.66 7.85
N TYR A 95 -4.62 -8.66 7.68
CA TYR A 95 -4.67 -7.78 6.53
C TYR A 95 -4.40 -8.50 5.20
N ASN A 96 -3.42 -9.40 5.17
CA ASN A 96 -3.15 -10.24 4.00
C ASN A 96 -4.35 -11.13 3.64
N ALA A 97 -4.97 -11.75 4.66
CA ALA A 97 -6.16 -12.58 4.52
C ALA A 97 -7.33 -11.80 3.88
N LEU A 98 -7.59 -10.58 4.33
CA LEU A 98 -8.64 -9.72 3.74
C LEU A 98 -8.38 -9.38 2.26
N GLY A 99 -7.12 -9.29 1.86
CA GLY A 99 -6.72 -9.08 0.47
C GLY A 99 -6.82 -10.32 -0.41
N SER A 100 -6.83 -11.51 0.18
CA SER A 100 -6.90 -12.78 -0.53
C SER A 100 -8.25 -12.95 -1.26
N ARG A 101 -8.21 -13.65 -2.40
CA ARG A 101 -9.40 -14.05 -3.14
C ARG A 101 -9.99 -15.37 -2.64
N GLU A 102 -9.15 -16.24 -2.07
CA GLU A 102 -9.56 -17.56 -1.56
C GLU A 102 -10.39 -17.48 -0.25
N GLY A 103 -10.56 -16.27 0.31
CA GLY A 103 -11.85 -15.76 0.82
C GLY A 103 -12.59 -16.47 1.96
N ALA A 104 -12.06 -17.54 2.55
CA ALA A 104 -12.71 -18.27 3.65
C ALA A 104 -12.18 -17.90 5.05
N GLU A 105 -11.22 -16.98 5.13
CA GLU A 105 -10.69 -16.50 6.40
C GLU A 105 -11.73 -15.57 7.03
N VAL A 106 -12.56 -16.10 7.94
CA VAL A 106 -13.41 -15.28 8.81
C VAL A 106 -12.46 -14.53 9.76
N VAL A 107 -12.08 -13.31 9.38
CA VAL A 107 -11.23 -12.49 10.23
C VAL A 107 -12.06 -11.39 10.87
N SER A 108 -12.02 -11.35 12.20
CA SER A 108 -12.59 -10.26 12.97
C SER A 108 -11.65 -9.05 12.87
N ILE A 109 -12.20 -7.92 12.41
CA ILE A 109 -11.57 -6.61 12.46
C ILE A 109 -12.29 -5.90 13.59
N ASP A 110 -11.69 -5.93 14.78
CA ASP A 110 -12.05 -5.08 15.92
C ASP A 110 -11.11 -3.87 15.94
#